data_AF-A0A7D9IGI4-F1
#
_entry.id   AF-A0A7D9IGI4-F1
#
_cell.length_a   1.000
_cell.length_b   1.000
_cell.length_c   1.000
_cell.angle_alpha   90.00
_cell.angle_beta   90.00
_cell.angle_gamma   90.00
#
_symmetry.space_group_name_H-M   'P 1'
#
loop_
_entity.id
_entity.type
_entity.pdbx_description
1 polymer ?
#
loop_
_entity_poly.entity_id
_entity_poly.type
_entity_poly.pdbx_seq_one_letter_code
_entity_poly.pdbx_strand_id
1 'polypeptide(L)'
;MEYSLVELDTISDLPPGTQIAVKSFVKNLEPLLIFLLPVINPDGRYYYHHGVYLGNGQVINFHGESKADAKPRRCNVEEFRSRSEVDGKIYKVIYRNTATVLRVHDTLVRANKVLERPEEWPKFHIIYNNCETFATWLKTGQGFSVQVQDRLIYGLTSMIALGLLILFLYKYSH
;
A
#
# COMPACT_ATOMS: atom_id res chain seq x y z
N MET A 1 -10.24 5.65 -0.36
CA MET A 1 -10.53 6.09 -1.74
C MET A 1 -10.90 4.85 -2.53
N GLU A 2 -12.01 4.85 -3.27
CA GLU A 2 -12.46 3.65 -3.98
C GLU A 2 -11.85 3.58 -5.39
N TYR A 3 -11.13 2.51 -5.67
CA TYR A 3 -10.60 2.16 -6.99
C TYR A 3 -10.85 0.68 -7.28
N SER A 4 -10.70 0.29 -8.54
CA SER A 4 -10.62 -1.11 -8.96
C SER A 4 -9.26 -1.42 -9.57
N LEU A 5 -8.93 -2.70 -9.66
CA LEU A 5 -7.70 -3.19 -10.28
C LEU A 5 -8.05 -3.90 -11.58
N VAL A 6 -7.36 -3.53 -12.65
CA VAL A 6 -7.50 -4.15 -13.98
C VAL A 6 -6.16 -4.71 -14.39
N GLU A 7 -6.11 -6.00 -14.69
CA GLU A 7 -4.91 -6.66 -15.19
C GLU A 7 -4.41 -6.00 -16.49
N LEU A 8 -3.10 -5.86 -16.64
CA LEU A 8 -2.46 -5.37 -17.85
C LEU A 8 -1.78 -6.51 -18.60
N ASP A 9 -2.08 -6.63 -19.90
CA ASP A 9 -1.39 -7.57 -20.80
C ASP A 9 0.06 -7.13 -21.06
N THR A 10 0.28 -5.82 -21.17
CA THR A 10 1.59 -5.21 -21.40
C THR A 10 1.74 -3.87 -20.69
N ILE A 11 2.98 -3.52 -20.32
CA ILE A 11 3.34 -2.21 -19.76
C ILE A 11 3.82 -1.22 -20.83
N SER A 12 4.12 -1.69 -22.05
CA SER A 12 4.71 -0.88 -23.13
C SER A 12 3.90 0.37 -23.45
N ASP A 13 2.57 0.25 -23.38
CA ASP A 13 1.63 1.30 -23.76
C ASP A 13 1.05 2.03 -22.55
N LEU A 14 1.59 1.78 -21.35
CA LEU A 14 1.09 2.40 -20.15
C LEU A 14 1.52 3.88 -20.10
N PRO A 15 0.58 4.84 -19.97
CA PRO A 15 0.96 6.24 -19.83
C PRO A 15 1.81 6.46 -18.57
N PRO A 16 2.87 7.27 -18.62
CA PRO A 16 3.56 7.74 -17.42
C PRO A 16 2.59 8.36 -16.41
N GLY A 17 2.92 8.28 -15.12
CA GLY A 17 2.05 8.71 -14.03
C GLY A 17 0.85 7.78 -13.79
N THR A 18 0.83 6.58 -14.38
CA THR A 18 -0.19 5.57 -14.08
C THR A 18 0.18 4.81 -12.81
N GLN A 19 -0.75 4.72 -11.87
CA GLN A 19 -0.58 3.87 -10.69
C GLN A 19 -0.84 2.41 -11.07
N ILE A 20 0.08 1.56 -10.61
CA ILE A 20 0.07 0.13 -10.84
C ILE A 20 0.23 -0.62 -9.52
N ALA A 21 -0.08 -1.91 -9.56
CA ALA A 21 0.05 -2.82 -8.44
C ALA A 21 0.47 -4.23 -8.90
N VAL A 22 1.05 -5.00 -7.99
CA VAL A 22 1.31 -6.43 -8.15
C VAL A 22 0.78 -7.19 -6.95
N LYS A 23 0.29 -8.42 -7.16
CA LYS A 23 -0.35 -9.21 -6.10
C LYS A 23 0.67 -10.08 -5.36
N SER A 24 0.67 -10.03 -4.02
CA SER A 24 1.66 -10.73 -3.20
C SER A 24 1.05 -11.28 -1.92
N PHE A 25 1.74 -12.20 -1.24
CA PHE A 25 1.28 -12.81 0.00
C PHE A 25 1.58 -11.93 1.20
N VAL A 26 0.62 -11.85 2.13
CA VAL A 26 0.87 -11.20 3.41
C VAL A 26 1.91 -12.01 4.20
N LYS A 27 3.04 -11.37 4.56
CA LYS A 27 4.17 -11.97 5.27
C LYS A 27 4.45 -11.20 6.55
N ASN A 28 4.89 -11.91 7.60
CA ASN A 28 5.36 -11.32 8.86
C ASN A 28 4.34 -10.37 9.53
N LEU A 29 3.07 -10.79 9.60
CA LEU A 29 2.11 -10.17 10.51
C LEU A 29 2.38 -10.61 11.94
N GLU A 30 2.22 -9.67 12.88
CA GLU A 30 2.17 -10.03 14.30
C GLU A 30 1.09 -11.10 14.51
N PRO A 31 1.33 -12.12 15.36
CA PRO A 31 0.41 -13.25 15.56
C PRO A 31 -1.04 -12.83 15.82
N LEU A 32 -1.20 -11.68 16.45
CA LEU A 32 -2.50 -11.14 16.82
C LEU A 32 -3.27 -10.51 15.63
N LEU A 33 -2.57 -9.97 14.63
CA LEU A 33 -3.19 -9.51 13.38
C LEU A 33 -3.63 -10.68 12.50
N ILE A 34 -2.95 -11.83 12.59
CA ILE A 34 -3.33 -13.07 11.88
C ILE A 34 -4.71 -13.56 12.34
N PHE A 35 -5.03 -13.42 13.62
CA PHE A 35 -6.32 -13.82 14.16
C PHE A 35 -7.48 -12.93 13.68
N LEU A 36 -7.20 -11.65 13.43
CA LEU A 36 -8.18 -10.68 12.95
C LEU A 36 -8.36 -10.74 11.43
N LEU A 37 -7.33 -11.14 10.68
CA LEU A 37 -7.31 -11.17 9.20
C LEU A 37 -8.59 -11.73 8.57
N PRO A 38 -9.15 -12.90 8.97
CA PRO A 38 -10.37 -13.45 8.37
C PRO A 38 -11.61 -12.57 8.53
N VAL A 39 -11.62 -11.69 9.55
CA VAL A 39 -12.72 -10.76 9.85
C VAL A 39 -12.56 -9.45 9.08
N ILE A 40 -11.32 -8.94 8.93
CA ILE A 40 -11.03 -7.67 8.24
C ILE A 40 -10.82 -7.84 6.73
N ASN A 41 -10.41 -9.04 6.28
CA ASN A 41 -10.20 -9.38 4.88
C ASN A 41 -10.46 -10.90 4.71
N PRO A 42 -11.67 -11.30 4.32
CA PRO A 42 -12.02 -12.72 4.13
C PRO A 42 -11.11 -13.45 3.12
N ASP A 43 -10.51 -12.70 2.19
CA ASP A 43 -9.53 -13.18 1.20
C ASP A 43 -8.06 -13.03 1.68
N GLY A 44 -7.87 -12.70 2.97
CA GLY A 44 -6.73 -12.02 3.64
C GLY A 44 -5.34 -12.65 3.59
N ARG A 45 -5.09 -13.55 2.64
CA ARG A 45 -3.75 -14.05 2.31
C ARG A 45 -2.99 -13.13 1.38
N TYR A 46 -3.66 -12.20 0.71
CA TYR A 46 -3.08 -11.37 -0.34
C TYR A 46 -3.13 -9.88 -0.05
N TYR A 47 -2.13 -9.16 -0.54
CA TYR A 47 -2.13 -7.71 -0.64
C TYR A 47 -1.62 -7.29 -2.02
N TYR A 48 -1.74 -6.00 -2.31
CA TYR A 48 -1.22 -5.41 -3.53
C TYR A 48 -0.05 -4.47 -3.19
N HIS A 49 1.11 -4.70 -3.78
CA HIS A 49 2.24 -3.77 -3.71
C HIS A 49 2.05 -2.71 -4.79
N HIS A 50 1.93 -1.45 -4.39
CA HIS A 50 1.63 -0.34 -5.30
C HIS A 50 2.88 0.46 -5.71
N GLY A 51 2.80 1.06 -6.89
CA GLY A 51 3.79 2.00 -7.41
C GLY A 51 3.19 2.88 -8.50
N VAL A 52 3.97 3.83 -9.02
CA VAL A 52 3.59 4.67 -10.15
C VAL A 52 4.59 4.47 -11.28
N TYR A 53 4.09 4.10 -12.46
CA TYR A 53 4.89 3.98 -13.67
C TYR A 53 5.38 5.36 -14.11
N LEU A 54 6.69 5.52 -14.30
CA LEU A 54 7.32 6.78 -14.67
C LEU A 54 7.54 6.93 -16.18
N GLY A 55 7.25 5.89 -16.97
CA GLY A 55 7.70 5.79 -18.36
C GLY A 55 9.04 5.05 -18.48
N ASN A 56 9.39 4.65 -19.70
CA ASN A 56 10.67 4.01 -20.03
C ASN A 56 11.04 2.81 -19.15
N GLY A 57 10.05 1.97 -18.79
CA GLY A 57 10.28 0.79 -17.96
C GLY A 57 10.66 1.10 -16.51
N GLN A 58 10.42 2.33 -16.01
CA GLN A 58 10.72 2.74 -14.64
C GLN A 58 9.46 2.87 -13.80
N VAL A 59 9.57 2.54 -12.52
CA VAL A 59 8.50 2.64 -11.52
C VAL A 59 9.07 3.33 -10.28
N ILE A 60 8.29 4.23 -9.68
CA ILE A 60 8.54 4.68 -8.30
C ILE A 60 7.64 3.88 -7.35
N ASN A 61 8.21 3.35 -6.29
CA ASN A 61 7.47 2.68 -5.23
C ASN A 61 8.03 3.07 -3.85
N PHE A 62 7.32 2.68 -2.80
CA PHE A 62 7.79 2.80 -1.42
C PHE A 62 8.20 1.41 -0.95
N HIS A 63 9.48 1.19 -0.66
CA HIS A 63 9.96 -0.15 -0.33
C HIS A 63 11.29 -0.13 0.43
N GLY A 64 11.53 -1.18 1.23
CA GLY A 64 12.78 -1.47 1.92
C GLY A 64 12.82 -2.94 2.35
N GLU A 65 14.00 -3.45 2.67
CA GLU A 65 14.18 -4.82 3.18
C GLU A 65 13.51 -5.01 4.54
N SER A 66 13.48 -3.95 5.34
CA SER A 66 12.78 -3.87 6.61
C SER A 66 11.76 -2.73 6.61
N LYS A 67 10.83 -2.75 7.59
CA LYS A 67 9.93 -1.62 7.86
C LYS A 67 10.69 -0.32 8.13
N ALA A 68 11.84 -0.40 8.81
CA ALA A 68 12.62 0.75 9.24
C ALA A 68 13.36 1.43 8.07
N ASP A 69 13.64 0.68 7.01
CA ASP A 69 14.43 1.13 5.85
C ASP A 69 13.56 1.44 4.64
N ALA A 70 12.25 1.23 4.74
CA ALA A 70 11.32 1.52 3.66
C ALA A 70 11.31 3.01 3.33
N LYS A 71 11.57 3.33 2.06
CA LYS A 71 11.60 4.69 1.53
C LYS A 71 11.14 4.73 0.08
N PRO A 72 10.74 5.91 -0.43
CA PRO A 72 10.51 6.09 -1.86
C PRO A 72 11.78 5.77 -2.64
N ARG A 73 11.65 5.00 -3.71
CA ARG A 73 12.77 4.67 -4.60
C ARG A 73 12.30 4.39 -6.02
N ARG A 74 13.21 4.52 -6.98
CA ARG A 74 13.03 4.00 -8.32
C ARG A 74 13.41 2.52 -8.39
N CYS A 75 12.70 1.80 -9.24
CA CYS A 75 13.06 0.46 -9.72
C CYS A 75 12.65 0.33 -11.19
N ASN A 76 13.20 -0.66 -11.89
CA ASN A 76 12.66 -1.01 -13.20
C ASN A 76 11.35 -1.82 -13.03
N VAL A 77 10.58 -1.96 -14.12
CA VAL A 77 9.31 -2.70 -14.12
C VAL A 77 9.50 -4.16 -13.74
N GLU A 78 10.57 -4.82 -14.19
CA GLU A 78 10.78 -6.23 -13.91
C GLU A 78 11.10 -6.48 -12.43
N GLU A 79 11.84 -5.58 -11.79
CA GLU A 79 12.04 -5.58 -10.34
C GLU A 79 10.73 -5.28 -9.59
N PHE A 80 9.85 -4.46 -10.15
CA PHE A 80 8.53 -4.25 -9.57
C PHE A 80 7.67 -5.52 -9.69
N ARG A 81 7.66 -6.14 -10.87
CA ARG A 81 6.93 -7.36 -11.20
C ARG A 81 7.37 -8.56 -10.36
N SER A 82 8.69 -8.72 -10.13
CA SER A 82 9.25 -9.83 -9.36
C SER A 82 8.81 -9.85 -7.89
N ARG A 83 8.22 -8.76 -7.38
CA ARG A 83 7.58 -8.71 -6.06
C ARG A 83 6.20 -9.35 -6.02
N SER A 84 5.62 -9.65 -7.18
CA SER A 84 4.46 -10.51 -7.25
C SER A 84 4.85 -11.92 -6.82
N GLU A 85 4.14 -12.45 -5.84
CA GLU A 85 4.33 -13.84 -5.39
C GLU A 85 3.16 -14.75 -5.79
N VAL A 86 2.13 -14.18 -6.42
CA VAL A 86 0.90 -14.89 -6.75
C VAL A 86 0.83 -15.26 -8.23
N ASP A 87 0.91 -14.28 -9.13
CA ASP A 87 0.60 -14.49 -10.55
C ASP A 87 1.59 -13.84 -11.52
N GLY A 88 2.48 -12.97 -11.05
CA GLY A 88 3.45 -12.26 -11.88
C GLY A 88 2.82 -11.12 -12.69
N LYS A 89 1.57 -10.78 -12.41
CA LYS A 89 0.77 -9.84 -13.19
C LYS A 89 0.87 -8.43 -12.63
N ILE A 90 0.82 -7.47 -13.55
CA ILE A 90 0.72 -6.06 -13.21
C ILE A 90 -0.74 -5.64 -13.38
N TYR A 91 -1.25 -4.94 -12.38
CA TYR A 91 -2.59 -4.40 -12.36
C TYR A 91 -2.52 -2.87 -12.45
N LYS A 92 -3.36 -2.27 -13.27
CA LYS A 92 -3.62 -0.84 -13.30
C LYS A 92 -4.66 -0.47 -12.26
N VAL A 93 -4.39 0.58 -11.49
CA VAL A 93 -5.38 1.18 -10.57
C VAL A 93 -6.32 2.08 -11.36
N ILE A 94 -7.61 1.78 -11.31
CA ILE A 94 -8.68 2.56 -11.93
C ILE A 94 -9.49 3.24 -10.83
N TYR A 95 -9.29 4.55 -10.71
CA TYR A 95 -10.05 5.38 -9.81
C TYR A 95 -11.49 5.55 -10.30
N ARG A 96 -12.47 5.58 -9.38
CA ARG A 96 -13.83 5.95 -9.74
C ARG A 96 -13.89 7.38 -10.28
N ASN A 97 -14.83 7.66 -11.18
CA ASN A 97 -14.98 8.96 -11.85
C ASN A 97 -15.16 10.15 -10.88
N THR A 98 -15.53 9.90 -9.63
CA THR A 98 -15.68 10.92 -8.58
C THR A 98 -14.36 11.27 -7.88
N ALA A 99 -13.29 10.50 -8.08
CA ALA A 99 -12.01 10.73 -7.46
C ALA A 99 -11.22 11.82 -8.20
N THR A 100 -10.66 12.76 -7.45
CA THR A 100 -9.72 13.75 -7.99
C THR A 100 -8.39 13.07 -8.33
N VAL A 101 -8.14 12.86 -9.63
CA VAL A 101 -6.86 12.36 -10.14
C VAL A 101 -6.07 13.50 -10.78
N LEU A 102 -4.78 13.53 -10.50
CA LEU A 102 -3.87 14.52 -11.08
C LEU A 102 -3.53 14.16 -12.52
N ARG A 103 -3.15 15.20 -13.26
CA ARG A 103 -2.56 15.05 -14.58
C ARG A 103 -1.21 14.34 -14.47
N VAL A 104 -0.79 13.76 -15.58
CA VAL A 104 0.49 13.05 -15.70
C VAL A 104 1.65 13.94 -15.25
N HIS A 105 1.70 15.18 -15.74
CA HIS A 105 2.76 16.13 -15.39
C HIS A 105 2.88 16.34 -13.88
N ASP A 106 1.78 16.66 -13.19
CA ASP A 106 1.78 16.90 -11.74
C ASP A 106 2.19 15.67 -10.94
N THR A 107 1.73 14.49 -11.38
CA THR A 107 2.11 13.19 -10.78
C THR A 107 3.61 12.98 -10.88
N LEU A 108 4.21 13.24 -12.04
CA LEU A 108 5.65 13.06 -12.27
C LEU A 108 6.49 14.11 -11.54
N VAL A 109 6.04 15.37 -11.46
CA VAL A 109 6.70 16.42 -10.67
C VAL A 109 6.77 16.00 -9.19
N ARG A 110 5.68 15.47 -8.63
CA ARG A 110 5.68 14.95 -7.25
C ARG A 110 6.60 13.76 -7.09
N ALA A 111 6.55 12.80 -8.01
CA ALA A 111 7.42 11.63 -7.98
C ALA A 111 8.90 12.04 -7.96
N ASN A 112 9.30 12.98 -8.82
CA ASN A 112 10.67 13.47 -8.87
C ASN A 112 11.06 14.20 -7.58
N LYS A 113 10.21 15.10 -7.08
CA LYS A 113 10.46 15.82 -5.82
C LYS A 113 10.68 14.89 -4.64
N VAL A 114 9.90 13.81 -4.54
CA VAL A 114 10.08 12.83 -3.47
C VAL A 114 11.39 12.05 -3.65
N LEU A 115 11.79 11.74 -4.88
CA LEU A 115 13.04 11.05 -5.14
C LEU A 115 14.30 11.89 -4.89
N GLU A 116 14.19 13.21 -4.93
CA GLU A 116 15.28 14.11 -4.55
C GLU A 116 15.58 14.04 -3.05
N ARG A 117 14.55 13.76 -2.22
CA ARG A 117 14.65 13.73 -0.76
C ARG A 117 13.83 12.58 -0.15
N PRO A 118 14.16 11.32 -0.46
CA PRO A 118 13.35 10.16 -0.05
C PRO A 118 13.28 10.00 1.48
N GLU A 119 14.29 10.49 2.21
CA GLU A 119 14.34 10.52 3.67
C GLU A 119 13.36 11.49 4.33
N GLU A 120 12.89 12.53 3.61
CA GLU A 120 11.85 13.44 4.10
C GLU A 120 10.46 12.79 4.04
N TRP A 121 10.31 11.67 3.31
CA TRP A 121 9.02 10.97 3.28
C TRP A 121 8.77 10.25 4.61
N PRO A 122 7.63 10.48 5.26
CA PRO A 122 7.32 9.90 6.55
C PRO A 122 7.35 8.36 6.53
N LYS A 123 8.08 7.79 7.50
CA LYS A 123 8.13 6.35 7.76
C LYS A 123 6.88 5.91 8.52
N PHE A 124 5.81 5.60 7.81
CA PHE A 124 4.58 5.12 8.42
C PHE A 124 4.69 3.65 8.83
N HIS A 125 3.88 3.21 9.80
CA HIS A 125 3.78 1.81 10.19
C HIS A 125 2.64 1.09 9.47
N ILE A 126 2.93 -0.13 8.98
CA ILE A 126 2.15 -1.04 8.08
C ILE A 126 2.46 -0.82 6.59
N ILE A 127 3.43 -1.59 6.09
CA ILE A 127 4.04 -1.47 4.75
C ILE A 127 3.01 -1.44 3.61
N TYR A 128 1.99 -2.31 3.66
CA TYR A 128 1.03 -2.46 2.56
C TYR A 128 0.21 -1.19 2.32
N ASN A 129 -0.38 -0.65 3.39
CA ASN A 129 -1.10 0.61 3.32
C ASN A 129 -0.19 1.76 2.94
N ASN A 130 1.09 1.72 3.31
CA ASN A 130 2.03 2.80 2.99
C ASN A 130 2.35 2.87 1.50
N CYS A 131 2.59 1.73 0.84
CA CYS A 131 2.85 1.70 -0.61
C CYS A 131 1.64 2.21 -1.40
N GLU A 132 0.45 1.73 -1.04
CA GLU A 132 -0.82 2.17 -1.62
C GLU A 132 -1.05 3.66 -1.37
N THR A 133 -0.92 4.11 -0.12
CA THR A 133 -1.10 5.52 0.28
C THR A 133 -0.10 6.40 -0.45
N PHE A 134 1.16 5.99 -0.53
CA PHE A 134 2.20 6.71 -1.25
C PHE A 134 1.87 6.87 -2.73
N ALA A 135 1.56 5.77 -3.42
CA ALA A 135 1.22 5.80 -4.83
C ALA A 135 -0.07 6.59 -5.09
N THR A 136 -1.05 6.48 -4.20
CA THR A 136 -2.31 7.23 -4.25
C THR A 136 -2.08 8.72 -4.02
N TRP A 137 -1.23 9.10 -3.06
CA TRP A 137 -0.86 10.49 -2.83
C TRP A 137 -0.16 11.09 -4.06
N LEU A 138 0.77 10.34 -4.67
CA LEU A 138 1.41 10.76 -5.91
C LEU A 138 0.38 11.02 -7.02
N LYS A 139 -0.66 10.17 -7.11
CA LYS A 139 -1.65 10.22 -8.19
C LYS A 139 -2.82 11.18 -7.95
N THR A 140 -3.14 11.49 -6.70
CA THR A 140 -4.36 12.25 -6.34
C THR A 140 -4.07 13.50 -5.53
N GLY A 141 -2.90 13.57 -4.88
CA GLY A 141 -2.57 14.62 -3.91
C GLY A 141 -3.28 14.49 -2.58
N GLN A 142 -4.15 13.49 -2.43
CA GLN A 142 -4.83 13.23 -1.17
C GLN A 142 -3.91 12.38 -0.31
N GLY A 143 -3.36 12.98 0.74
CA GLY A 143 -2.63 12.24 1.78
C GLY A 143 -3.62 11.65 2.78
N PHE A 144 -3.37 10.42 3.24
CA PHE A 144 -3.93 10.01 4.52
C PHE A 144 -3.22 10.81 5.61
N SER A 145 -3.96 11.60 6.38
CA SER A 145 -3.40 12.29 7.54
C SER A 145 -2.96 11.26 8.58
N VAL A 146 -1.75 11.45 9.13
CA VAL A 146 -1.18 10.64 10.23
C VAL A 146 -2.20 10.43 11.36
N GLN A 147 -2.99 11.47 11.66
CA GLN A 147 -4.02 11.44 12.70
C GLN A 147 -5.16 10.45 12.44
N VAL A 148 -5.55 10.26 11.18
CA VAL A 148 -6.62 9.32 10.82
C VAL A 148 -6.13 7.88 10.99
N GLN A 149 -4.85 7.64 10.71
CA GLN A 149 -4.22 6.33 10.90
C GLN A 149 -3.98 6.02 12.38
N ASP A 150 -3.53 7.00 13.17
CA ASP A 150 -3.38 6.85 14.62
C ASP A 150 -4.71 6.44 15.26
N ARG A 151 -5.81 7.09 14.88
CA ARG A 151 -7.16 6.73 15.35
C ARG A 151 -7.54 5.29 15.02
N LEU A 152 -7.19 4.79 13.84
CA LEU A 152 -7.45 3.40 13.45
C LEU A 152 -6.61 2.41 14.27
N ILE A 153 -5.33 2.71 14.50
CA ILE A 153 -4.43 1.89 15.32
C ILE A 153 -4.89 1.87 16.79
N TYR A 154 -5.22 3.04 17.36
CA TYR A 154 -5.76 3.13 18.72
C TYR A 154 -7.10 2.41 18.85
N GLY A 155 -7.97 2.50 17.83
CA GLY A 155 -9.22 1.75 17.79
C GLY A 155 -8.98 0.24 17.81
N LEU A 156 -8.10 -0.26 16.95
CA LEU A 156 -7.79 -1.69 16.85
C LEU A 156 -7.15 -2.23 18.13
N THR A 157 -6.17 -1.52 18.69
CA THR A 157 -5.52 -1.90 19.96
C THR A 157 -6.51 -1.91 21.13
N SER A 158 -7.44 -0.97 21.16
CA SER A 158 -8.52 -0.94 22.18
C SER A 158 -9.45 -2.15 22.06
N MET A 159 -9.83 -2.55 20.84
CA MET A 159 -10.67 -3.74 20.61
C MET A 159 -9.97 -5.04 21.03
N ILE A 160 -8.66 -5.13 20.76
CA ILE A 160 -7.84 -6.28 21.16
C ILE A 160 -7.76 -6.38 22.68
N ALA A 161 -7.49 -5.26 23.36
CA ALA A 161 -7.42 -5.20 24.82
C ALA A 161 -8.76 -5.63 25.44
N LEU A 162 -9.88 -5.20 24.87
CA LEU A 162 -11.22 -5.61 25.30
C LEU A 162 -11.44 -7.12 25.09
N GLY A 163 -11.05 -7.67 23.94
CA GLY A 163 -11.15 -9.10 23.67
C GLY A 163 -10.35 -9.97 24.66
N LEU A 164 -9.11 -9.56 24.96
CA LEU A 164 -8.27 -10.23 25.97
C LEU A 164 -8.87 -10.13 27.38
N LEU A 165 -9.45 -8.99 27.74
CA LEU A 165 -10.14 -8.80 29.02
C LEU A 165 -11.35 -9.73 29.14
N ILE A 166 -12.16 -9.85 28.09
CA ILE A 166 -13.32 -10.76 28.06
C ILE A 166 -12.87 -12.22 28.24
N LEU A 167 -11.82 -12.64 27.55
CA LEU A 167 -11.26 -14.00 27.68
C LEU A 167 -10.70 -14.27 29.08
N PHE A 168 -10.04 -13.27 29.68
CA PHE A 168 -9.57 -13.34 31.06
C PHE A 168 -10.75 -13.52 32.03
N LEU A 169 -11.77 -12.68 31.93
CA LEU A 169 -12.96 -12.78 32.79
C LEU A 169 -13.69 -14.12 32.62
N TYR A 170 -13.82 -14.62 31.39
CA TYR A 170 -14.42 -15.92 31.12
C TYR A 170 -13.64 -17.09 31.77
N LYS A 171 -12.30 -17.03 31.76
CA LYS A 171 -11.46 -18.06 32.37
C LYS A 171 -11.59 -18.12 33.91
N TYR A 172 -11.96 -17.01 34.55
CA TYR A 172 -12.09 -16.91 36.02
C TYR A 172 -13.56 -16.91 36.50
N SER A 173 -14.53 -17.05 35.60
CA SER A 173 -15.95 -17.23 35.92
C SER A 173 -16.39 -18.70 36.04
N HIS A 174 -15.44 -19.64 35.94
CA HIS A 174 -15.58 -21.08 36.13
C HIS A 174 -14.45 -21.61 37.01
#